data_AF-A0A956H9D5-F1
#
_entry.id   AF-A0A956H9D5-F1
#
_cell.length_a   1.000
_cell.length_b   1.000
_cell.length_c   1.000
_cell.angle_alpha   90.00
_cell.angle_beta   90.00
_cell.angle_gamma   90.00
#
_symmetry.space_group_name_H-M   'P 1'
#
loop_
_entity.id
_entity.type
_entity.pdbx_description
1 polymer ?
#
loop_
_entity_poly.entity_id
_entity_poly.type
_entity_poly.pdbx_seq_one_letter_code
_entity_poly.pdbx_strand_id
1 'polypeptide(L)'
;MADAAPTPAPEPTPREQTPTAPRVVLGHVTIQGGYDRSTLQRIFANHRRDLQRCAAAGPRGGSVTLRYIINDHGAKGVHVLSSQASPAIDACLIRELERWSWPRPACAMVVVEQKLTIVTASAG
;
A
#
# COMPACT_ATOMS: atom_id res chain seq x y z
N MET A 1 -18.97 29.72 -56.46
CA MET A 1 -17.93 29.03 -55.68
C MET A 1 -18.34 29.20 -54.23
N ALA A 2 -18.90 28.15 -53.64
CA ALA A 2 -19.38 28.18 -52.26
C ALA A 2 -18.34 27.47 -51.39
N ASP A 3 -17.67 28.26 -50.54
CA ASP A 3 -16.72 27.80 -49.54
C ASP A 3 -17.47 27.00 -48.48
N ALA A 4 -17.15 25.71 -48.35
CA ALA A 4 -17.73 24.83 -47.34
C ALA A 4 -17.06 25.11 -45.99
N ALA A 5 -17.83 25.57 -45.01
CA ALA A 5 -17.34 25.77 -43.66
C ALA A 5 -16.88 24.44 -43.01
N PRO A 6 -15.76 24.42 -42.27
CA PRO A 6 -15.26 23.23 -41.62
C PRO A 6 -16.16 22.79 -40.46
N THR A 7 -16.47 21.49 -40.42
CA THR A 7 -17.24 20.85 -39.34
C THR A 7 -16.51 20.97 -38.00
N PRO A 8 -17.19 21.36 -36.90
CA PRO A 8 -16.59 21.37 -35.57
C PRO A 8 -16.28 19.95 -35.09
N ALA A 9 -15.11 19.78 -34.46
CA ALA A 9 -14.70 18.52 -33.86
C ALA A 9 -15.64 18.12 -32.69
N PRO A 10 -15.86 16.83 -32.44
CA PRO A 10 -16.68 16.38 -31.32
C PRO A 10 -16.05 16.78 -29.98
N GLU A 11 -16.85 17.41 -29.11
CA GLU A 11 -16.45 17.75 -27.74
C GLU A 11 -16.09 16.48 -26.94
N PRO A 12 -15.07 16.54 -26.06
CA PRO A 12 -14.72 15.43 -25.20
C PRO A 12 -15.86 15.16 -24.21
N THR A 13 -16.45 13.97 -24.28
CA THR A 13 -17.44 13.51 -23.30
C THR A 13 -16.86 13.55 -21.89
N PRO A 14 -17.66 13.92 -20.87
CA PRO A 14 -17.24 13.84 -19.47
C PRO A 14 -16.72 12.43 -19.17
N ARG A 15 -15.42 12.33 -18.87
CA ARG A 15 -14.79 11.04 -18.57
C ARG A 15 -15.52 10.42 -17.38
N GLU A 16 -16.14 9.29 -17.64
CA GLU A 16 -16.75 8.42 -16.66
C GLU A 16 -15.78 8.26 -15.48
N GLN A 17 -16.14 8.82 -14.33
CA GLN A 17 -15.29 8.86 -13.15
C GLN A 17 -15.11 7.44 -12.65
N THR A 18 -14.05 6.77 -13.11
CA THR A 18 -13.75 5.41 -12.68
C THR A 18 -13.62 5.42 -11.15
N PRO A 19 -14.40 4.61 -10.41
CA PRO A 19 -14.37 4.65 -8.96
C PRO A 19 -12.94 4.48 -8.45
N THR A 20 -12.43 5.53 -7.80
CA THR A 20 -11.03 5.62 -7.47
C THR A 20 -10.67 4.54 -6.44
N ALA A 21 -9.85 3.57 -6.86
CA ALA A 21 -9.47 2.45 -6.02
C ALA A 21 -8.79 2.92 -4.72
N PRO A 22 -9.01 2.23 -3.58
CA PRO A 22 -8.34 2.55 -2.33
C PRO A 22 -6.82 2.42 -2.50
N ARG A 23 -6.07 3.34 -1.91
CA ARG A 23 -4.62 3.37 -1.94
C ARG A 23 -4.07 3.17 -0.54
N VAL A 24 -2.97 2.41 -0.43
CA VAL A 24 -2.23 2.26 0.81
C VAL A 24 -1.00 3.15 0.76
N VAL A 25 -0.85 4.01 1.76
CA VAL A 25 0.27 4.92 1.94
C VAL A 25 1.09 4.45 3.13
N LEU A 26 2.41 4.39 2.95
CA LEU A 26 3.33 4.12 4.04
C LEU A 26 3.46 5.35 4.92
N GLY A 27 3.09 5.21 6.19
CA GLY A 27 3.31 6.21 7.22
C GLY A 27 4.69 6.06 7.85
N HIS A 28 4.76 6.41 9.13
CA HIS A 28 5.99 6.33 9.92
C HIS A 28 6.52 4.89 10.00
N VAL A 29 7.85 4.76 9.92
CA VAL A 29 8.58 3.48 10.02
C VAL A 29 9.63 3.63 11.11
N THR A 30 9.57 2.78 12.12
CA THR A 30 10.64 2.62 13.11
C THR A 30 11.37 1.32 12.81
N ILE A 31 12.69 1.40 12.67
CA ILE A 31 13.52 0.24 12.36
C ILE A 31 14.56 0.10 13.46
N GLN A 32 14.63 -1.09 14.06
CA GLN A 32 15.67 -1.46 15.01
C GLN A 32 16.46 -2.62 14.40
N GLY A 33 17.65 -2.34 13.87
CA GLY A 33 18.51 -3.33 13.22
C GLY A 33 19.20 -2.77 11.98
N GLY A 34 19.75 -3.68 11.16
CA GLY A 34 20.63 -3.39 10.04
C GLY A 34 19.93 -3.14 8.70
N TYR A 35 18.62 -2.88 8.68
CA TYR A 35 17.95 -2.38 7.48
C TYR A 35 17.95 -0.87 7.46
N ASP A 36 18.29 -0.31 6.31
CA ASP A 36 18.02 1.09 6.04
C ASP A 36 16.55 1.29 5.63
N ARG A 37 16.05 2.51 5.82
CA ARG A 37 14.67 2.89 5.50
C ARG A 37 14.34 2.74 4.00
N SER A 38 15.32 2.95 3.12
CA SER A 38 15.09 2.90 1.67
C SER A 38 14.88 1.46 1.18
N THR A 39 15.51 0.48 1.81
CA THR A 39 15.27 -0.95 1.56
C THR A 39 13.83 -1.32 1.86
N LEU A 40 13.30 -0.96 3.05
CA LEU A 40 11.89 -1.20 3.38
C LEU A 40 10.94 -0.48 2.42
N GLN A 41 11.19 0.80 2.13
CA GLN A 41 10.37 1.55 1.18
C GLN A 41 10.32 0.89 -0.20
N ARG A 42 11.45 0.35 -0.69
CA ARG A 42 11.51 -0.35 -1.97
C ARG A 42 10.71 -1.66 -1.95
N ILE A 43 10.81 -2.45 -0.89
CA ILE A 43 10.04 -3.70 -0.74
C ILE A 43 8.54 -3.39 -0.78
N PHE A 44 8.10 -2.42 0.02
CA PHE A 44 6.70 -2.03 0.05
C PHE A 44 6.21 -1.42 -1.27
N ALA A 45 7.06 -0.67 -1.97
CA ALA A 45 6.73 -0.16 -3.30
C ALA A 45 6.54 -1.31 -4.31
N ASN A 46 7.39 -2.33 -4.26
CA ASN A 46 7.29 -3.51 -5.10
C ASN A 46 6.01 -4.32 -4.81
N HIS A 47 5.59 -4.38 -3.55
CA HIS A 47 4.38 -5.09 -3.12
C HIS A 47 3.13 -4.21 -2.97
N ARG A 48 3.14 -3.00 -3.56
CA ARG A 48 2.02 -2.06 -3.43
C ARG A 48 0.68 -2.65 -3.89
N ARG A 49 0.69 -3.51 -4.91
CA ARG A 49 -0.52 -4.17 -5.44
C ARG A 49 -1.16 -5.11 -4.42
N ASP A 50 -0.34 -5.80 -3.62
CA ASP A 50 -0.83 -6.74 -2.60
C ASP A 50 -1.49 -5.97 -1.45
N LEU A 51 -0.88 -4.86 -1.03
CA LEU A 51 -1.45 -3.95 -0.04
C LEU A 51 -2.78 -3.34 -0.51
N GLN A 52 -2.86 -2.90 -1.77
CA GLN A 52 -4.08 -2.37 -2.37
C GLN A 52 -5.20 -3.43 -2.42
N ARG A 53 -4.84 -4.68 -2.70
CA ARG A 53 -5.79 -5.80 -2.69
C ARG A 53 -6.37 -6.03 -1.30
N CYS A 54 -5.54 -5.97 -0.26
CA CYS A 54 -6.01 -6.05 1.12
C CYS A 54 -6.93 -4.88 1.48
N ALA A 55 -6.57 -3.66 1.08
CA ALA A 55 -7.40 -2.48 1.33
C ALA A 55 -8.76 -2.53 0.60
N ALA A 56 -8.84 -3.21 -0.54
CA ALA A 56 -10.09 -3.38 -1.28
C ALA A 56 -11.09 -4.34 -0.59
N ALA A 57 -10.64 -5.14 0.39
CA ALA A 57 -11.48 -6.11 1.09
C ALA A 57 -12.32 -5.51 2.24
N GLY A 58 -12.19 -4.22 2.53
CA GLY A 58 -12.87 -3.57 3.65
C GLY A 58 -13.29 -2.12 3.39
N PRO A 59 -13.83 -1.46 4.41
CA PRO A 59 -14.26 -0.06 4.30
C PRO A 59 -13.09 0.83 3.89
N ARG A 60 -13.41 1.84 3.09
CA ARG A 60 -12.42 2.78 2.58
C ARG A 60 -12.03 3.74 3.70
N GLY A 61 -10.76 3.71 4.11
CA GLY A 61 -10.24 4.58 5.17
C GLY A 61 -9.71 3.81 6.37
N GLY A 62 -8.87 4.46 7.17
CA GLY A 62 -8.30 3.91 8.39
C GLY A 62 -6.78 3.79 8.35
N SER A 63 -6.21 3.34 9.46
CA SER A 63 -4.78 3.09 9.57
C SER A 63 -4.49 1.85 10.39
N VAL A 64 -3.38 1.18 10.10
CA VAL A 64 -2.95 -0.04 10.77
C VAL A 64 -1.48 0.12 11.14
N THR A 65 -1.13 -0.08 12.40
CA THR A 65 0.26 -0.11 12.86
C THR A 65 0.64 -1.56 13.12
N LEU A 66 1.64 -2.03 12.38
CA LEU A 66 2.11 -3.41 12.42
C LEU A 66 3.52 -3.45 13.02
N ARG A 67 3.77 -4.45 13.85
CA ARG A 67 5.10 -4.79 14.36
C ARG A 67 5.47 -6.20 13.94
N TYR A 68 6.68 -6.38 13.42
CA TYR A 68 7.17 -7.68 12.98
C TYR A 68 8.68 -7.76 13.05
N ILE A 69 9.20 -8.99 12.99
CA ILE A 69 10.63 -9.28 13.00
C ILE A 69 11.00 -9.83 11.63
N ILE A 70 12.08 -9.33 11.05
CA ILE A 70 12.64 -9.82 9.78
C ILE A 70 13.96 -10.51 10.09
N ASN A 71 14.11 -11.75 9.62
CA ASN A 71 15.35 -12.52 9.68
C ASN A 71 15.69 -13.12 8.32
N ASP A 72 16.65 -14.04 8.27
CA ASP A 72 17.07 -14.76 7.06
C ASP A 72 15.99 -15.68 6.48
N HIS A 73 14.92 -15.96 7.22
CA HIS A 73 13.75 -16.72 6.77
C HIS A 73 12.53 -15.85 6.40
N GLY A 74 12.68 -14.53 6.37
CA GLY A 74 11.62 -13.58 6.05
C GLY A 74 11.01 -12.88 7.26
N ALA A 75 9.80 -12.32 7.10
CA ALA A 75 9.06 -11.72 8.21
C ALA A 75 8.38 -12.79 9.07
N LYS A 76 8.48 -12.64 10.38
CA LYS A 76 7.91 -13.50 11.42
C LYS A 76 7.26 -12.65 12.51
N GLY A 77 6.27 -13.23 13.19
CA GLY A 77 5.61 -12.59 14.33
C GLY A 77 4.98 -11.26 13.94
N VAL A 78 4.19 -11.24 12.86
CA VAL A 78 3.50 -10.02 12.44
C VAL A 78 2.30 -9.78 13.35
N HIS A 79 2.32 -8.68 14.07
CA HIS A 79 1.30 -8.31 15.04
C HIS A 79 0.76 -6.90 14.77
N VAL A 80 -0.54 -6.72 14.98
CA VAL A 80 -1.18 -5.39 14.95
C VAL A 80 -1.01 -4.75 16.32
N LEU A 81 -0.34 -3.60 16.38
CA LEU A 81 -0.23 -2.78 17.60
C LEU A 81 -1.46 -1.89 17.79
N SER A 82 -1.99 -1.36 16.68
CA SER A 82 -3.21 -0.56 16.66
C SER A 82 -3.84 -0.64 15.27
N SER A 83 -5.15 -0.69 15.21
CA SER A 83 -5.88 -0.65 13.93
C SER A 83 -7.14 0.19 14.05
N GLN A 84 -7.36 0.99 13.03
CA GLN A 84 -8.60 1.70 12.72
C GLN A 84 -9.21 1.17 11.40
N ALA A 85 -8.64 0.09 10.85
CA ALA A 85 -9.18 -0.62 9.70
C ALA A 85 -10.10 -1.77 10.16
N SER A 86 -10.67 -2.50 9.21
CA SER A 86 -11.44 -3.71 9.55
C SER A 86 -10.51 -4.88 9.91
N PRO A 87 -10.94 -5.80 10.78
CA PRO A 87 -10.16 -7.01 11.09
C PRO A 87 -9.81 -7.87 9.85
N ALA A 88 -10.63 -7.80 8.80
CA ALA A 88 -10.37 -8.48 7.54
C ALA A 88 -9.16 -7.88 6.79
N ILE A 89 -8.99 -6.56 6.85
CA ILE A 89 -7.82 -5.88 6.29
C ILE A 89 -6.57 -6.25 7.09
N ASP A 90 -6.66 -6.22 8.43
CA ASP A 90 -5.55 -6.58 9.32
C ASP A 90 -5.04 -8.00 9.05
N ALA A 91 -5.94 -8.97 9.00
CA ALA A 91 -5.61 -10.37 8.71
C ALA A 91 -5.01 -10.54 7.30
N CYS A 92 -5.50 -9.79 6.31
CA CYS A 92 -4.93 -9.79 4.96
C CYS A 92 -3.50 -9.25 4.96
N LEU A 93 -3.26 -8.11 5.61
CA LEU A 93 -1.93 -7.48 5.68
C LEU A 93 -0.90 -8.38 6.37
N ILE A 94 -1.29 -9.01 7.48
CA ILE A 94 -0.45 -9.99 8.19
C ILE A 94 -0.03 -11.11 7.24
N ARG A 95 -1.01 -11.74 6.58
CA ARG A 95 -0.75 -12.87 5.68
C ARG A 95 0.15 -12.50 4.50
N GLU A 96 -0.04 -11.31 3.92
CA GLU A 96 0.82 -10.85 2.82
C GLU A 96 2.26 -10.61 3.29
N LEU A 97 2.46 -9.90 4.41
CA LEU A 97 3.79 -9.61 4.93
C LEU A 97 4.61 -10.87 5.25
N GLU A 98 3.95 -11.90 5.80
CA GLU A 98 4.59 -13.20 6.07
C GLU A 98 5.00 -13.96 4.80
N ARG A 99 4.37 -13.66 3.66
CA ARG A 99 4.64 -14.30 2.36
C ARG A 99 5.66 -13.54 1.52
N TRP A 100 5.94 -12.29 1.83
CA TRP A 100 6.90 -11.50 1.08
C TRP A 100 8.30 -12.07 1.21
N SER A 101 9.08 -11.89 0.14
CA SER A 101 10.51 -12.19 0.18
C SER A 101 11.25 -10.99 0.73
N TRP A 102 11.98 -11.20 1.82
CA TRP A 102 12.75 -10.17 2.48
C TRP A 102 14.24 -10.39 2.21
N PRO A 103 15.00 -9.35 1.80
CA PRO A 103 16.43 -9.47 1.62
C PRO A 103 17.10 -9.83 2.95
N ARG A 104 18.17 -10.62 2.94
CA ARG A 104 18.84 -10.97 4.20
C ARG A 104 19.32 -9.70 4.93
N PRO A 105 18.97 -9.48 6.21
CA PRO A 105 19.49 -8.34 6.96
C PRO A 105 20.99 -8.48 7.23
N ALA A 106 21.68 -7.35 7.35
CA ALA A 106 23.11 -7.31 7.68
C ALA A 106 23.40 -7.82 9.11
N CYS A 107 22.40 -7.80 9.99
CA CYS A 107 22.43 -8.33 11.35
C CYS A 107 21.51 -9.55 11.48
N ALA A 108 21.54 -10.23 12.64
CA ALA A 108 20.76 -11.45 12.87
C ALA A 108 19.23 -11.25 12.73
N MET A 109 18.70 -10.11 13.18
CA MET A 109 17.28 -9.78 13.07
C MET A 109 17.05 -8.27 13.00
N VAL A 110 15.93 -7.87 12.39
CA VAL A 110 15.45 -6.48 12.34
C VAL A 110 14.04 -6.43 12.91
N VAL A 111 13.78 -5.55 13.88
CA VAL A 111 12.43 -5.27 14.35
C VAL A 111 11.91 -4.06 13.61
N VAL A 112 10.72 -4.20 13.00
CA VAL A 112 10.07 -3.14 12.25
C VAL A 112 8.74 -2.81 12.88
N GLU A 113 8.48 -1.52 13.08
CA GLU A 113 7.15 -1.00 13.37
C GLU A 113 6.75 -0.05 12.25
N GLN A 114 5.65 -0.35 11.57
CA GLN A 114 5.20 0.35 10.38
C GLN A 114 3.73 0.75 10.51
N LYS A 115 3.45 2.04 10.37
CA LYS A 115 2.08 2.54 10.17
C LYS A 115 1.72 2.53 8.69
N LEU A 116 0.60 1.93 8.34
CA LEU A 116 -0.02 1.96 7.01
C LEU A 116 -1.31 2.76 7.09
N THR A 117 -1.55 3.64 6.11
CA THR A 117 -2.77 4.44 6.04
C THR A 117 -3.51 4.10 4.76
N ILE A 118 -4.81 3.83 4.86
CA ILE A 118 -5.67 3.53 3.73
C ILE A 118 -6.39 4.82 3.39
N VAL A 119 -6.15 5.33 2.18
CA VAL A 119 -6.76 6.57 1.69
C VAL A 119 -7.63 6.26 0.48
N THR A 120 -8.79 6.91 0.41
CA THR A 120 -9.50 7.03 -0.86
C THR A 120 -8.75 8.03 -1.70
N ALA A 121 -8.39 7.67 -2.92
CA ALA A 121 -7.90 8.66 -3.84
C ALA A 121 -9.08 9.58 -4.19
N SER A 122 -8.97 10.85 -3.77
CA SER A 122 -9.91 11.89 -4.13
C SER A 122 -9.93 11.99 -5.66
N ALA A 123 -11.11 11.94 -6.27
CA ALA A 123 -11.27 12.41 -7.63
C ALA A 123 -11.03 13.93 -7.58
N GLY A 124 -9.88 14.37 -8.08
CA GLY A 124 -9.55 15.78 -8.30
C GLY A 124 -9.81 16.15 -9.74
#